data_AF-A0A7J7M3L9-F1
#
_entry.id   AF-A0A7J7M3L9-F1
#
_cell.length_a   1.000
_cell.length_b   1.000
_cell.length_c   1.000
_cell.angle_alpha   90.00
_cell.angle_beta   90.00
_cell.angle_gamma   90.00
#
_symmetry.space_group_name_H-M   'P 1'
#
loop_
_entity.id
_entity.type
_entity.pdbx_description
1 polymer ?
#
loop_
_entity_poly.entity_id
_entity_poly.type
_entity_poly.pdbx_seq_one_letter_code
_entity_poly.pdbx_strand_id
1 'polypeptide(L)'
;PGFDIIRLEQDTQKWFEVKSLGNRSLFLGLKGDSLSILASNNPGMKQNCVYFNRGFSCGIFSLDDGSIEYFSAGEECFPNYYVWITPSLW
;
A
#
# COMPACT_ATOMS: atom_id res chain seq x y z
N PRO A 1 -0.04 15.25 2.75
CA PRO A 1 -0.69 14.19 1.95
C PRO A 1 -1.02 13.02 2.88
N GLY A 2 -2.13 12.33 2.67
CA GLY A 2 -2.57 11.23 3.53
C GLY A 2 -3.53 10.33 2.76
N PHE A 3 -3.88 9.19 3.35
CA PHE A 3 -4.84 8.26 2.78
C PHE A 3 -5.99 8.07 3.77
N ASP A 4 -7.21 8.30 3.29
CA ASP A 4 -8.43 7.85 3.97
C ASP A 4 -8.79 6.49 3.40
N ILE A 5 -8.87 5.50 4.29
CA ILE A 5 -9.21 4.13 3.88
C ILE A 5 -10.64 3.88 4.30
N ILE A 6 -11.47 3.54 3.32
CA ILE A 6 -12.88 3.26 3.50
C ILE A 6 -13.22 1.88 2.96
N ARG A 7 -14.09 1.18 3.67
CA ARG A 7 -14.64 -0.12 3.25
C ARG A 7 -16.11 0.06 2.91
N LEU A 8 -16.51 -0.46 1.76
CA LEU A 8 -17.92 -0.64 1.41
C LEU A 8 -18.44 -1.95 2.02
N GLU A 9 -19.50 -1.86 2.81
CA GLU A 9 -20.30 -3.01 3.19
C GLU A 9 -21.35 -3.26 2.10
N GLN A 10 -21.28 -4.41 1.43
CA GLN A 10 -22.11 -4.69 0.25
C GLN A 10 -23.60 -4.83 0.59
N ASP A 11 -23.93 -5.40 1.74
CA ASP A 11 -25.34 -5.65 2.10
C ASP A 11 -26.08 -4.35 2.40
N THR A 12 -25.40 -3.40 3.06
CA THR A 12 -26.01 -2.13 3.48
C THR A 12 -25.69 -0.97 2.53
N GLN A 13 -24.76 -1.15 1.59
CA GLN A 13 -24.23 -0.12 0.69
C GLN A 13 -23.66 1.10 1.47
N LYS A 14 -23.13 0.86 2.67
CA LYS A 14 -22.55 1.91 3.51
C LYS A 14 -21.03 1.88 3.48
N TRP A 15 -20.45 3.06 3.56
CA TRP A 15 -19.00 3.25 3.67
C TRP A 15 -18.61 3.44 5.13
N PHE A 16 -17.60 2.69 5.56
CA PHE A 16 -17.04 2.76 6.90
C PHE A 16 -15.57 3.11 6.82
N GLU A 17 -15.14 4.01 7.69
CA GLU A 17 -13.73 4.30 7.85
C GLU A 17 -12.98 3.10 8.44
N VAL A 18 -11.83 2.78 7.86
CA VAL A 18 -10.95 1.71 8.30
C VAL A 18 -9.72 2.32 8.94
N LYS A 19 -9.60 2.17 10.26
CA LYS A 19 -8.46 2.66 11.04
C LYS A 19 -7.27 1.68 11.06
N SER A 20 -7.51 0.41 10.71
CA SER A 20 -6.45 -0.60 10.67
C SER A 20 -6.75 -1.68 9.64
N LEU A 21 -5.72 -2.09 8.90
CA LEU A 21 -5.69 -3.25 8.02
C LEU A 21 -5.24 -4.53 8.75
N GLY A 22 -4.93 -4.44 10.04
CA GLY A 22 -4.39 -5.55 10.83
C GLY A 22 -3.05 -6.04 10.29
N ASN A 23 -2.90 -7.35 10.12
CA ASN A 23 -1.68 -7.98 9.59
C ASN A 23 -1.55 -7.89 8.06
N ARG A 24 -2.30 -7.01 7.40
CA ARG A 24 -2.27 -6.83 5.95
C ARG A 24 -1.61 -5.52 5.56
N SER A 25 -1.11 -5.49 4.32
CA SER A 25 -0.64 -4.28 3.65
C SER A 25 -1.33 -4.14 2.30
N LEU A 26 -1.64 -2.91 1.93
CA LEU A 26 -2.22 -2.58 0.63
C LEU A 26 -1.16 -2.02 -0.29
N PHE A 27 -1.23 -2.42 -1.54
CA PHE A 27 -0.35 -1.97 -2.60
C PHE A 27 -1.20 -1.25 -3.64
N LEU A 28 -0.96 0.04 -3.86
CA LEU A 28 -1.71 0.89 -4.78
C LEU A 28 -0.86 1.20 -6.00
N GLY A 29 -1.20 0.55 -7.10
CA GLY A 29 -0.57 0.76 -8.39
C GLY A 29 -1.07 2.03 -9.07
N LEU A 30 -0.32 2.44 -10.09
CA LEU A 30 -0.55 3.69 -10.82
C LEU A 30 -1.81 3.68 -11.68
N LYS A 31 -2.28 2.51 -12.13
CA LYS A 31 -3.34 2.37 -13.14
C LYS A 31 -4.60 1.70 -12.58
N GLY A 32 -4.83 1.85 -11.27
CA GLY A 32 -6.00 1.29 -10.59
C GLY A 32 -5.87 -0.18 -10.21
N ASP A 33 -4.73 -0.79 -10.48
CA ASP A 33 -4.35 -2.09 -9.94
C ASP A 33 -4.04 -1.96 -8.44
N SER A 34 -4.56 -2.89 -7.65
CA SER A 34 -4.28 -2.93 -6.22
C SER A 34 -4.23 -4.36 -5.72
N LEU A 35 -3.44 -4.56 -4.67
CA LEU A 35 -3.25 -5.87 -4.05
C LEU A 35 -3.28 -5.74 -2.53
N SER A 36 -3.86 -6.75 -1.87
CA SER A 36 -3.81 -6.90 -0.41
C SER A 36 -3.05 -8.17 -0.06
N ILE A 37 -1.95 -8.00 0.68
CA ILE A 37 -1.06 -9.11 1.07
C ILE A 37 -1.04 -9.25 2.59
N LEU A 38 -0.95 -10.49 3.08
CA LEU A 38 -0.63 -10.78 4.48
C LEU A 38 0.85 -10.49 4.76
N ALA A 39 1.12 -9.51 5.62
CA ALA A 39 2.47 -9.10 6.01
C ALA A 39 3.22 -10.21 6.74
N SER A 40 2.51 -10.97 7.56
CA SER A 40 3.07 -12.11 8.29
C SER A 40 3.72 -13.17 7.39
N ASN A 41 3.30 -13.26 6.12
CA ASN A 41 3.82 -14.25 5.17
C ASN A 41 5.03 -13.72 4.37
N ASN A 42 5.40 -12.45 4.53
CA ASN A 42 6.41 -11.78 3.72
C ASN A 42 7.38 -11.03 4.64
N PRO A 43 8.53 -11.65 4.99
CA PRO A 43 9.54 -11.01 5.82
C PRO A 43 9.96 -9.66 5.24
N GLY A 44 10.02 -8.62 6.08
CA GLY A 44 10.36 -7.25 5.65
C GLY A 44 9.16 -6.39 5.22
N MET A 45 7.95 -6.96 5.09
CA MET A 45 6.75 -6.19 4.80
C MET A 45 6.18 -5.56 6.08
N LYS A 46 5.89 -4.25 6.04
CA LYS A 46 5.26 -3.52 7.14
C LYS A 46 3.76 -3.78 7.08
N GLN A 47 3.19 -4.35 8.15
CA GLN A 47 1.74 -4.49 8.31
C GLN A 47 1.07 -3.14 8.52
N ASN A 48 -0.25 -3.09 8.40
CA ASN A 48 -1.04 -1.88 8.62
C ASN A 48 -0.55 -0.67 7.81
N CYS A 49 -0.11 -0.92 6.58
CA CYS A 49 0.52 0.09 5.72
C CYS A 49 -0.05 0.07 4.30
N VAL A 50 0.05 1.22 3.63
CA VAL A 50 -0.22 1.40 2.20
C VAL A 50 1.07 1.71 1.47
N TYR A 51 1.50 0.79 0.61
CA TYR A 51 2.56 1.01 -0.36
C TYR A 51 1.95 1.66 -1.59
N PHE A 52 2.49 2.79 -2.02
CA PHE A 52 1.93 3.53 -3.15
C PHE A 52 3.01 3.92 -4.15
N ASN A 53 2.60 3.90 -5.42
CA ASN A 53 3.31 4.54 -6.50
C ASN A 53 2.38 5.57 -7.16
N ARG A 54 2.72 6.85 -7.01
CA ARG A 54 2.14 8.04 -7.65
C ARG A 54 3.14 8.69 -8.59
N GLY A 55 3.97 7.86 -9.20
CA GLY A 55 4.88 8.19 -10.24
C GLY A 55 6.12 8.83 -9.67
N PHE A 56 6.17 10.16 -9.65
CA PHE A 56 7.30 10.88 -9.02
C PHE A 56 7.27 10.70 -7.49
N SER A 57 6.09 10.30 -7.00
CA SER A 57 5.74 9.76 -5.68
C SER A 57 5.93 8.28 -5.43
N CYS A 58 6.92 7.76 -4.71
CA CYS A 58 6.87 6.35 -4.26
C CYS A 58 7.15 6.27 -2.75
N GLY A 59 6.38 5.47 -2.00
CA GLY A 59 6.52 5.42 -0.55
C GLY A 59 5.56 4.48 0.19
N ILE A 60 5.64 4.55 1.51
CA ILE A 60 4.83 3.77 2.47
C ILE A 60 4.10 4.74 3.38
N PHE A 61 2.78 4.61 3.46
CA PHE A 61 1.93 5.30 4.43
C PHE A 61 1.55 4.33 5.56
N SER A 62 1.82 4.73 6.80
CA SER A 62 1.48 3.97 8.01
C SER A 62 0.11 4.40 8.54
N LEU A 63 -0.80 3.44 8.76
CA LEU A 63 -2.09 3.74 9.40
C LEU A 63 -1.97 3.91 10.92
N ASP A 64 -0.87 3.46 11.53
CA ASP A 64 -0.69 3.52 12.98
C ASP A 64 -0.52 4.96 13.48
N ASP A 65 0.20 5.78 12.71
CA ASP A 65 0.57 7.16 13.08
C ASP A 65 0.35 8.19 11.96
N GLY A 66 -0.10 7.75 10.77
CA GLY A 66 -0.32 8.61 9.61
C GLY A 66 0.97 9.09 8.94
N SER A 67 2.13 8.53 9.29
CA SER A 67 3.42 8.92 8.71
C SER A 67 3.56 8.43 7.27
N ILE A 68 4.36 9.16 6.48
CA ILE A 68 4.77 8.74 5.13
C ILE A 68 6.29 8.66 5.07
N GLU A 69 6.78 7.48 4.74
CA GLU A 69 8.16 7.23 4.36
C GLU A 69 8.27 7.25 2.84
N TYR A 70 9.00 8.21 2.29
CA TYR A 70 9.27 8.26 0.86
C TYR A 70 10.50 7.44 0.54
N PHE A 71 10.44 6.66 -0.54
CA PHE A 71 11.64 6.09 -1.11
C PHE A 71 12.40 7.21 -1.81
N SER A 72 13.69 7.38 -1.50
CA SER A 72 14.58 8.25 -2.26
C SER A 72 14.51 7.81 -3.72
N ALA A 73 14.04 8.71 -4.60
CA ALA A 73 13.98 8.45 -6.02
C ALA A 73 15.41 8.24 -6.55
N GLY A 74 15.91 7.01 -6.48
CA GLY A 74 16.88 6.54 -7.46
C GLY A 74 16.21 6.60 -8.83
N GLU A 75 17.00 6.65 -9.90
CA GLU A 75 16.57 6.72 -11.30
C GLU A 75 15.61 5.57 -11.74
N GLU A 76 15.16 4.73 -10.82
CA GLU A 76 14.38 3.51 -11.02
C GLU A 76 12.88 3.63 -10.67
N CYS A 77 12.36 4.76 -10.13
CA CYS A 77 10.91 4.87 -9.85
C CYS A 77 10.01 4.93 -11.12
N PHE A 78 10.55 4.72 -12.33
CA PHE A 78 9.79 4.48 -13.56
C PHE A 78 10.59 3.68 -14.60
N PRO A 79 9.99 2.73 -15.36
CA PRO A 79 8.67 2.92 -15.98
C PRO A 79 7.75 1.67 -15.98
N ASN A 80 6.45 1.90 -15.74
CA ASN A 80 5.36 1.24 -16.48
C ASN A 80 5.28 -0.30 -16.53
N TYR A 81 5.47 -1.11 -15.49
CA TYR A 81 4.97 -2.50 -15.56
C TYR A 81 4.39 -2.99 -14.23
N TYR A 82 3.05 -3.08 -14.22
CA TYR A 82 2.10 -4.06 -13.63
C TYR A 82 2.52 -5.06 -12.53
N VAL A 83 3.69 -4.94 -11.91
CA VAL A 83 4.24 -6.00 -11.07
C VAL A 83 4.83 -5.40 -9.81
N TRP A 84 4.13 -5.61 -8.70
CA TRP A 84 4.74 -5.62 -7.38
C TRP A 84 5.66 -6.83 -7.30
N ILE A 85 6.95 -6.64 -7.56
CA ILE A 85 7.93 -7.71 -7.38
C ILE A 85 8.24 -7.76 -5.89
N THR A 86 7.84 -8.85 -5.21
CA THR A 86 8.42 -9.15 -3.91
C THR A 86 9.86 -9.60 -4.14
N PRO A 87 10.88 -8.96 -3.52
CA PRO A 87 12.21 -9.55 -3.51
C PRO A 87 12.09 -10.89 -2.79
N SER A 88 12.33 -11.98 -3.53
CA SER A 88 12.54 -13.28 -2.92
C SER A 88 13.86 -13.21 -2.17
N LEU A 89 13.84 -13.58 -0.90
CA LEU A 89 15.06 -13.81 -0.13
C LEU A 89 15.78 -15.00 -0.76
N TRP A 90 16.81 -14.74 -1.56
CA TRP A 90 17.91 -15.68 -1.77
C TRP A 90 18.87 -15.58 -0.59
#